data_AF-A0A7L4TLJ0-F1
#
_entry.id   AF-A0A7L4TLJ0-F1
#
_cell.length_a   1.000
_cell.length_b   1.000
_cell.length_c   1.000
_cell.angle_alpha   90.00
_cell.angle_beta   90.00
_cell.angle_gamma   90.00
#
_symmetry.space_group_name_H-M   'P 1'
#
loop_
_entity.id
_entity.type
_entity.pdbx_description
1 polymer ?
#
loop_
_entity_poly.entity_id
_entity_poly.type
_entity_poly.pdbx_seq_one_letter_code
_entity_poly.pdbx_strand_id
1 'polypeptide(L)'
;MTHKYWGNVEEDWAGFSSDITFSNPFFEKQNSEVFLGEEFDEDGEEIDQPPTESKLTEFAETYQNFIENIEINIKSIQDKAFERYLKLYAHFYEDSAKSGEPALNIDNVDKHNDSIREIMYLRVLDEKTIKLSIRYALDTEHGIEFRFEDGKIAAVGGIAET
;
A
#
# COMPACT_ATOMS: atom_id res chain seq x y z
N MET A 1 -6.24 -8.75 21.80
CA MET A 1 -6.14 -10.24 21.88
C MET A 1 -4.73 -10.67 21.52
N THR A 2 -4.30 -11.92 21.77
CA THR A 2 -2.95 -12.38 21.35
C THR A 2 -3.07 -13.52 20.34
N HIS A 3 -2.42 -13.39 19.19
CA HIS A 3 -2.37 -14.38 18.12
C HIS A 3 -0.95 -14.91 17.91
N LYS A 4 -0.82 -16.18 17.50
CA LYS A 4 0.49 -16.85 17.38
C LYS A 4 1.45 -16.15 16.41
N TYR A 5 0.93 -15.61 15.30
CA TYR A 5 1.73 -14.92 14.29
C TYR A 5 1.81 -13.41 14.54
N TRP A 6 0.67 -12.79 14.86
CA TRP A 6 0.54 -11.33 14.93
C TRP A 6 0.98 -10.75 16.29
N GLY A 7 1.14 -11.57 17.32
CA GLY A 7 1.39 -11.07 18.67
C GLY A 7 0.13 -10.43 19.24
N ASN A 8 0.28 -9.31 19.93
CA ASN A 8 -0.85 -8.54 20.42
C ASN A 8 -1.56 -7.83 19.28
N VAL A 9 -2.87 -8.01 19.20
CA VAL A 9 -3.78 -7.33 18.28
C VAL A 9 -4.65 -6.39 19.10
N GLU A 10 -4.61 -5.11 18.75
CA GLU A 10 -5.30 -4.04 19.45
C GLU A 10 -5.86 -3.00 18.47
N GLU A 11 -6.80 -2.20 18.97
CA GLU A 11 -7.36 -1.06 18.24
C GLU A 11 -6.30 0.03 18.06
N ASP A 12 -6.29 0.63 16.88
CA ASP A 12 -5.33 1.62 16.42
C ASP A 12 -6.08 2.67 15.57
N TRP A 13 -5.39 3.70 15.10
CA TRP A 13 -6.01 4.87 14.46
C TRP A 13 -6.80 4.59 13.17
N ALA A 14 -6.67 3.39 12.58
CA ALA A 14 -7.39 2.97 11.38
C ALA A 14 -7.85 1.50 11.45
N GLY A 15 -8.47 1.13 12.57
CA GLY A 15 -8.97 -0.23 12.83
C GLY A 15 -8.02 -1.01 13.73
N PHE A 16 -7.75 -2.28 13.43
CA PHE A 16 -6.90 -3.12 14.28
C PHE A 16 -5.49 -3.26 13.70
N SER A 17 -4.47 -3.13 14.53
CA SER A 17 -3.07 -3.40 14.17
C SER A 17 -2.45 -4.42 15.11
N SER A 18 -1.18 -4.77 14.89
CA SER A 18 -0.48 -5.74 15.71
C SER A 18 0.99 -5.38 15.93
N ASP A 19 1.69 -6.18 16.74
CA ASP A 19 3.13 -6.05 16.96
C ASP A 19 3.96 -6.20 15.66
N ILE A 20 3.40 -6.85 14.63
CA ILE A 20 4.07 -7.03 13.34
C ILE A 20 3.99 -5.75 12.52
N THR A 21 5.16 -5.26 12.13
CA THR A 21 5.32 -4.12 11.23
C THR A 21 6.00 -4.56 9.93
N PHE A 22 5.90 -3.71 8.90
CA PHE A 22 6.52 -3.92 7.61
C PHE A 22 7.76 -3.05 7.42
N SER A 23 8.82 -3.64 6.88
CA SER A 23 10.06 -2.95 6.54
C SER A 23 10.61 -3.49 5.22
N ASN A 24 11.01 -2.60 4.32
CA ASN A 24 11.74 -2.97 3.11
C ASN A 24 12.73 -1.84 2.74
N PRO A 25 13.95 -2.16 2.24
CA PRO A 25 14.95 -1.16 1.89
C PRO A 25 14.53 -0.16 0.79
N PHE A 26 13.52 -0.51 -0.01
CA PHE A 26 12.98 0.40 -1.02
C PHE A 26 12.37 1.66 -0.40
N PHE A 27 11.61 1.49 0.68
CA PHE A 27 10.89 2.56 1.35
C PHE A 27 11.77 3.31 2.36
N GLU A 28 11.46 4.58 2.56
CA GLU A 28 12.17 5.42 3.54
C GLU A 28 11.73 5.12 4.97
N LYS A 29 10.41 5.00 5.20
CA LYS A 29 9.86 4.58 6.49
C LYS A 29 10.14 3.09 6.70
N GLN A 30 10.71 2.77 7.86
CA GLN A 30 10.84 1.40 8.35
C GLN A 30 9.83 1.19 9.49
N ASN A 31 9.44 -0.06 9.69
CA ASN A 31 8.43 -0.47 10.66
C ASN A 31 7.08 0.23 10.43
N SER A 32 6.62 0.25 9.18
CA SER A 32 5.29 0.73 8.82
C SER A 32 4.21 -0.18 9.40
N GLU A 33 3.10 0.44 9.78
CA GLU A 33 1.96 -0.23 10.40
C GLU A 33 1.31 -1.20 9.41
N VAL A 34 0.88 -2.34 9.94
CA VAL A 34 0.12 -3.36 9.22
C VAL A 34 -1.24 -3.49 9.89
N PHE A 35 -2.28 -3.00 9.22
CA PHE A 35 -3.67 -3.11 9.66
C PHE A 35 -4.27 -4.47 9.27
N LEU A 36 -5.19 -4.95 10.11
CA LEU A 36 -5.80 -6.27 10.04
C LEU A 36 -7.32 -6.12 9.92
N GLY A 37 -7.84 -6.27 8.71
CA GLY A 37 -9.25 -6.05 8.38
C GLY A 37 -9.54 -4.62 7.90
N GLU A 38 -10.80 -4.34 7.62
CA GLU A 38 -11.30 -2.99 7.28
C GLU A 38 -11.42 -2.13 8.55
N GLU A 39 -11.46 -0.81 8.36
CA GLU A 39 -11.77 0.16 9.43
C GLU A 39 -13.28 0.33 9.64
N PHE A 40 -14.03 0.30 8.53
CA PHE A 40 -15.48 0.49 8.53
C PHE A 40 -16.18 -0.73 7.92
N ASP A 41 -17.40 -1.00 8.37
CA ASP A 41 -18.27 -2.01 7.78
C ASP A 41 -18.99 -1.50 6.52
N GLU A 42 -19.92 -2.31 5.99
CA GLU A 42 -20.67 -1.98 4.77
C GLU A 42 -21.63 -0.79 4.94
N ASP A 43 -22.02 -0.46 6.16
CA ASP A 43 -22.87 0.68 6.49
C ASP A 43 -22.04 1.94 6.79
N GLY A 44 -20.71 1.83 6.79
CA GLY A 44 -19.78 2.92 7.10
C GLY A 44 -19.62 3.15 8.60
N GLU A 45 -20.04 2.19 9.43
CA GLU A 45 -19.85 2.22 10.87
C GLU A 45 -18.47 1.65 11.21
N GLU A 46 -17.81 2.22 12.21
CA GLU A 46 -16.49 1.78 12.65
C GLU A 46 -16.56 0.36 13.23
N ILE A 47 -15.62 -0.49 12.81
CA ILE A 47 -15.54 -1.86 13.31
C ILE A 47 -14.86 -1.84 14.69
N ASP A 48 -15.65 -2.07 15.74
CA ASP A 48 -15.18 -2.03 17.14
C ASP A 48 -14.78 -3.41 17.70
N GLN A 49 -14.97 -4.48 16.93
CA GLN A 49 -14.60 -5.83 17.31
C GLN A 49 -13.34 -6.30 16.57
N PRO A 50 -12.33 -6.83 17.28
CA PRO A 50 -11.14 -7.34 16.63
C PRO A 50 -11.46 -8.54 15.73
N PRO A 51 -10.68 -8.77 14.65
CA PRO A 51 -10.82 -9.95 13.82
C PRO A 51 -10.74 -11.25 14.64
N THR A 52 -11.55 -12.24 14.28
CA THR A 52 -11.53 -13.55 14.95
C THR A 52 -10.19 -14.28 14.77
N GLU A 53 -9.89 -15.26 15.62
CA GLU A 53 -8.66 -16.06 15.51
C GLU A 53 -8.50 -16.76 14.14
N SER A 54 -9.60 -17.27 13.58
CA SER A 54 -9.60 -17.86 12.22
C SER A 54 -9.22 -16.82 11.18
N LYS A 55 -9.77 -15.60 11.30
CA LYS A 55 -9.48 -14.50 10.38
C LYS A 55 -8.05 -14.03 10.45
N LEU A 56 -7.51 -13.92 11.66
CA LEU A 56 -6.11 -13.61 11.89
C LEU A 56 -5.16 -14.66 11.32
N THR A 57 -5.59 -15.93 11.30
CA THR A 57 -4.84 -17.01 10.64
C THR A 57 -4.84 -16.83 9.13
N GLU A 58 -5.99 -16.53 8.51
CA GLU A 58 -6.09 -16.23 7.07
C GLU A 58 -5.26 -14.99 6.68
N PHE A 59 -5.29 -13.94 7.49
CA PHE A 59 -4.48 -12.75 7.29
C PHE A 59 -2.99 -13.06 7.39
N ALA A 60 -2.59 -13.92 8.34
CA ALA A 60 -1.19 -14.33 8.48
C ALA A 60 -0.71 -15.06 7.20
N GLU A 61 -1.48 -16.01 6.68
CA GLU A 61 -1.14 -16.71 5.44
C GLU A 61 -1.01 -15.75 4.25
N THR A 62 -1.92 -14.78 4.15
CA THR A 62 -1.92 -13.76 3.09
C THR A 62 -0.68 -12.88 3.18
N TYR A 63 -0.37 -12.36 4.36
CA TYR A 63 0.79 -11.51 4.58
C TYR A 63 2.10 -12.28 4.38
N GLN A 64 2.19 -13.52 4.87
CA GLN A 64 3.37 -14.36 4.66
C GLN A 64 3.63 -14.60 3.18
N ASN A 65 2.60 -14.88 2.37
CA ASN A 65 2.77 -15.02 0.93
C ASN A 65 3.30 -13.73 0.28
N PHE A 66 2.80 -12.57 0.70
CA PHE A 66 3.28 -11.27 0.22
C PHE A 66 4.75 -11.02 0.58
N ILE A 67 5.16 -11.36 1.80
CA ILE A 67 6.54 -11.21 2.27
C ILE A 67 7.49 -12.21 1.61
N GLU A 68 7.09 -13.46 1.43
CA GLU A 68 7.90 -14.48 0.74
C GLU A 68 8.23 -14.09 -0.71
N ASN A 69 7.39 -13.24 -1.32
CA ASN A 69 7.54 -12.75 -2.69
C ASN A 69 7.90 -11.26 -2.76
N ILE A 70 8.43 -10.68 -1.67
CA ILE A 70 8.52 -9.23 -1.53
C ILE A 70 9.33 -8.55 -2.65
N GLU A 71 10.45 -9.12 -3.09
CA GLU A 71 11.27 -8.53 -4.16
C GLU A 71 10.51 -8.43 -5.49
N ILE A 72 9.70 -9.44 -5.80
CA ILE A 72 8.84 -9.45 -6.99
C ILE A 72 7.70 -8.43 -6.83
N ASN A 73 7.12 -8.34 -5.64
CA ASN A 73 6.04 -7.41 -5.34
C ASN A 73 6.52 -5.95 -5.39
N ILE A 74 7.69 -5.64 -4.82
CA ILE A 74 8.32 -4.32 -4.90
C ILE A 74 8.61 -3.97 -6.37
N LYS A 75 9.16 -4.90 -7.15
CA LYS A 75 9.39 -4.64 -8.58
C LYS A 75 8.09 -4.36 -9.33
N SER A 76 7.04 -5.09 -9.02
CA SER A 76 5.71 -4.89 -9.62
C SER A 76 5.10 -3.53 -9.24
N ILE A 77 5.29 -3.08 -7.99
CA ILE A 77 4.88 -1.75 -7.52
C ILE A 77 5.60 -0.67 -8.34
N GLN A 78 6.92 -0.76 -8.47
CA GLN A 78 7.72 0.20 -9.23
C GLN A 78 7.25 0.31 -10.69
N ASP A 79 7.10 -0.83 -11.36
CA ASP A 79 6.70 -0.88 -12.77
C ASP A 79 5.27 -0.34 -12.95
N LYS A 80 4.32 -0.71 -12.07
CA LYS A 80 2.94 -0.24 -12.15
C LYS A 80 2.75 1.23 -11.74
N ALA A 81 3.54 1.72 -10.81
CA ALA A 81 3.54 3.14 -10.46
C ALA A 81 4.02 3.99 -11.65
N PHE A 82 5.08 3.55 -12.33
CA PHE A 82 5.59 4.24 -13.50
C PHE A 82 4.61 4.20 -14.69
N GLU A 83 3.94 3.06 -14.92
CA GLU A 83 2.84 2.98 -15.90
C GLU A 83 1.74 4.01 -15.61
N ARG A 84 1.32 4.14 -14.34
CA ARG A 84 0.34 5.14 -13.90
C ARG A 84 0.85 6.56 -14.11
N TYR A 85 2.10 6.83 -13.77
CA TYR A 85 2.77 8.11 -14.02
C TYR A 85 2.70 8.52 -15.49
N LEU A 86 3.12 7.65 -16.40
CA LEU A 86 3.10 7.92 -17.83
C LEU A 86 1.68 8.21 -18.34
N LYS A 87 0.70 7.45 -17.84
CA LYS A 87 -0.70 7.58 -18.27
C LYS A 87 -1.36 8.88 -17.80
N LEU A 88 -1.12 9.27 -16.54
CA LEU A 88 -1.92 10.31 -15.88
C LEU A 88 -1.17 11.63 -15.65
N TYR A 89 0.16 11.60 -15.49
CA TYR A 89 0.90 12.74 -14.95
C TYR A 89 2.02 13.25 -15.86
N ALA A 90 2.66 12.37 -16.64
CA ALA A 90 3.79 12.74 -17.50
C ALA A 90 3.45 13.88 -18.47
N HIS A 91 2.25 13.88 -19.04
CA HIS A 91 1.81 14.91 -19.98
C HIS A 91 1.71 16.33 -19.36
N PHE A 92 1.68 16.43 -18.03
CA PHE A 92 1.68 17.65 -17.26
C PHE A 92 3.10 17.99 -16.77
N TYR A 93 3.77 17.06 -16.09
CA TYR A 93 5.08 17.30 -15.48
C TYR A 93 6.25 17.36 -16.46
N GLU A 94 6.13 16.75 -17.64
CA GLU A 94 7.18 16.77 -18.67
C GLU A 94 6.98 17.89 -19.70
N ASP A 95 5.93 18.70 -19.54
CA ASP A 95 5.64 19.86 -20.36
C ASP A 95 5.73 21.13 -19.52
N SER A 96 6.85 21.86 -19.64
CA SER A 96 7.09 23.08 -18.88
C SER A 96 6.05 24.17 -19.11
N ALA A 97 5.36 24.16 -20.26
CA ALA A 97 4.30 25.13 -20.52
C ALA A 97 3.03 24.83 -19.70
N LYS A 98 2.84 23.58 -19.26
CA LYS A 98 1.70 23.17 -18.43
C LYS A 98 2.02 23.20 -16.94
N SER A 99 3.17 22.68 -16.54
CA SER A 99 3.57 22.63 -15.13
C SER A 99 3.99 24.00 -14.60
N GLY A 100 4.48 24.90 -15.47
CA GLY A 100 5.11 26.15 -15.08
C GLY A 100 6.54 25.97 -14.53
N GLU A 101 7.05 24.73 -14.53
CA GLU A 101 8.35 24.32 -14.01
C GLU A 101 9.15 23.59 -15.10
N PRO A 102 10.49 23.48 -14.98
CA PRO A 102 11.27 22.61 -15.86
C PRO A 102 10.74 21.17 -15.84
N ALA A 103 10.81 20.50 -17.00
CA ALA A 103 10.44 19.08 -17.11
C ALA A 103 11.22 18.23 -16.10
N LEU A 104 10.55 17.30 -15.44
CA LEU A 104 11.18 16.44 -14.43
C LEU A 104 12.13 15.41 -15.06
N ASN A 105 11.97 15.12 -16.35
CA ASN A 105 12.71 14.13 -17.14
C ASN A 105 12.62 12.72 -16.57
N ILE A 106 11.43 12.35 -16.04
CA ILE A 106 11.15 11.01 -15.53
C ILE A 106 10.80 10.10 -16.72
N ASP A 107 11.84 9.52 -17.32
CA ASP A 107 11.75 8.71 -18.54
C ASP A 107 11.89 7.20 -18.30
N ASN A 108 12.08 6.78 -17.05
CA ASN A 108 12.21 5.38 -16.66
C ASN A 108 11.78 5.14 -15.21
N VAL A 109 11.61 3.86 -14.86
CA VAL A 109 11.19 3.39 -13.54
C VAL A 109 12.14 3.88 -12.43
N ASP A 110 13.46 3.81 -12.64
CA ASP A 110 14.43 4.17 -11.60
C ASP A 110 14.34 5.64 -11.21
N LYS A 111 14.12 6.55 -12.18
CA LYS A 111 13.89 7.97 -11.91
C LYS A 111 12.54 8.23 -11.23
N HIS A 112 11.52 7.40 -11.52
CA HIS A 112 10.20 7.53 -10.92
C HIS A 112 10.18 7.08 -9.46
N ASN A 113 11.01 6.09 -9.11
CA ASN A 113 11.06 5.48 -7.79
C ASN A 113 11.20 6.48 -6.65
N ASP A 114 11.95 7.58 -6.83
CA ASP A 114 12.10 8.64 -5.83
C ASP A 114 10.76 9.26 -5.39
N SER A 115 9.73 9.19 -6.25
CA SER A 115 8.41 9.75 -5.96
C SER A 115 7.50 8.83 -5.14
N ILE A 116 7.86 7.56 -4.96
CA ILE A 116 7.00 6.51 -4.35
C ILE A 116 7.65 5.80 -3.16
N ARG A 117 8.66 6.41 -2.53
CA ARG A 117 9.39 5.79 -1.40
C ARG A 117 8.72 5.99 -0.03
N GLU A 118 7.72 6.86 0.06
CA GLU A 118 7.01 7.15 1.29
C GLU A 118 5.79 6.22 1.45
N ILE A 119 6.02 5.00 1.93
CA ILE A 119 4.94 4.11 2.35
C ILE A 119 4.20 4.70 3.55
N MET A 120 2.87 4.61 3.52
CA MET A 120 2.03 5.01 4.64
C MET A 120 1.80 3.83 5.57
N TYR A 121 1.18 2.77 5.06
CA TYR A 121 0.84 1.54 5.79
C TYR A 121 0.50 0.41 4.81
N LEU A 122 0.34 -0.80 5.34
CA LEU A 122 -0.31 -1.91 4.65
C LEU A 122 -1.60 -2.27 5.38
N ARG A 123 -2.58 -2.79 4.64
CA ARG A 123 -3.79 -3.37 5.20
C ARG A 123 -3.98 -4.77 4.64
N VAL A 124 -4.05 -5.76 5.52
CA VAL A 124 -4.37 -7.14 5.17
C VAL A 124 -5.87 -7.33 5.31
N LEU A 125 -6.49 -7.84 4.26
CA LEU A 125 -7.93 -7.92 4.10
C LEU A 125 -8.34 -9.35 3.76
N ASP A 126 -9.66 -9.52 3.71
CA ASP A 126 -10.30 -10.76 3.29
C ASP A 126 -9.92 -11.17 1.87
N GLU A 127 -10.25 -12.41 1.51
CA GLU A 127 -10.07 -12.92 0.15
C GLU A 127 -8.60 -12.86 -0.34
N LYS A 128 -7.66 -12.98 0.59
CA LYS A 128 -6.21 -12.88 0.34
C LYS A 128 -5.79 -11.54 -0.25
N THR A 129 -6.40 -10.48 0.26
CA THR A 129 -6.17 -9.13 -0.25
C THR A 129 -5.15 -8.39 0.62
N ILE A 130 -4.28 -7.61 -0.02
CA ILE A 130 -3.45 -6.61 0.66
C ILE A 130 -3.58 -5.28 -0.06
N LYS A 131 -3.84 -4.21 0.67
CA LYS A 131 -3.69 -2.84 0.19
C LYS A 131 -2.38 -2.26 0.70
N LEU A 132 -1.60 -1.67 -0.21
CA LEU A 132 -0.38 -0.94 0.11
C LEU A 132 -0.54 0.50 -0.36
N SER A 133 -0.48 1.44 0.58
CA SER A 133 -0.74 2.86 0.33
C SER A 133 0.56 3.65 0.46
N ILE A 134 0.83 4.53 -0.51
CA ILE A 134 2.03 5.35 -0.60
C ILE A 134 1.63 6.81 -0.73
N ARG A 135 2.30 7.69 0.02
CA ARG A 135 2.25 9.13 -0.25
C ARG A 135 3.02 9.38 -1.53
N TYR A 136 2.31 9.78 -2.57
CA TYR A 136 2.89 9.98 -3.88
C TYR A 136 3.38 11.43 -4.04
N ALA A 137 4.68 11.63 -4.22
CA ALA A 137 5.27 12.97 -4.29
C ALA A 137 4.74 13.83 -5.46
N LEU A 138 4.25 13.18 -6.52
CA LEU A 138 3.69 13.83 -7.71
C LEU A 138 2.15 13.95 -7.66
N ASP A 139 1.50 13.41 -6.63
CA ASP A 139 0.06 13.60 -6.38
C ASP A 139 -0.19 13.46 -4.88
N THR A 140 0.14 14.52 -4.15
CA THR A 140 0.06 14.50 -2.68
C THR A 140 -1.36 14.51 -2.15
N GLU A 141 -2.35 14.84 -2.99
CA GLU A 141 -3.76 14.87 -2.64
C GLU A 141 -4.35 13.46 -2.63
N HIS A 142 -4.05 12.65 -3.66
CA HIS A 142 -4.69 11.33 -3.82
C HIS A 142 -3.77 10.15 -3.46
N GLY A 143 -2.46 10.36 -3.42
CA GLY A 143 -1.47 9.30 -3.19
C GLY A 143 -1.51 8.22 -4.28
N ILE A 144 -1.00 7.04 -3.94
CA ILE A 144 -1.13 5.85 -4.78
C ILE A 144 -1.37 4.62 -3.90
N GLU A 145 -2.32 3.79 -4.31
CA GLU A 145 -2.67 2.54 -3.63
C GLU A 145 -2.59 1.38 -4.59
N PHE A 146 -2.04 0.27 -4.10
CA PHE A 146 -1.94 -1.00 -4.81
C PHE A 146 -2.79 -2.02 -4.08
N ARG A 147 -3.77 -2.61 -4.79
CA ARG A 147 -4.52 -3.76 -4.29
C ARG A 147 -3.92 -5.04 -4.85
N PHE A 148 -3.40 -5.87 -3.96
CA PHE A 148 -2.95 -7.22 -4.26
C PHE A 148 -4.06 -8.21 -3.95
N GLU A 149 -4.30 -9.16 -4.84
CA GLU A 149 -5.18 -10.31 -4.64
C GLU A 149 -4.36 -11.57 -4.95
N ASP A 150 -4.28 -12.51 -4.00
CA ASP A 150 -3.51 -13.76 -4.14
C ASP A 150 -2.06 -13.52 -4.64
N GLY A 151 -1.42 -12.50 -4.06
CA GLY A 151 -0.02 -12.16 -4.32
C GLY A 151 0.24 -11.40 -5.64
N LYS A 152 -0.79 -10.89 -6.33
CA LYS A 152 -0.63 -10.13 -7.58
C LYS A 152 -1.38 -8.81 -7.52
N ILE A 153 -0.82 -7.76 -8.13
CA ILE A 153 -1.52 -6.47 -8.27
C ILE A 153 -2.75 -6.67 -9.16
N ALA A 154 -3.94 -6.52 -8.56
CA ALA A 154 -5.23 -6.55 -9.22
C ALA A 154 -5.68 -5.14 -9.63
N ALA A 155 -5.37 -4.12 -8.82
CA ALA A 155 -5.75 -2.73 -9.08
C ALA A 155 -4.69 -1.72 -8.60
N VAL A 156 -4.65 -0.55 -9.26
CA VAL A 156 -3.79 0.59 -8.90
C VAL A 156 -4.56 1.90 -9.07
N GLY A 157 -4.71 2.64 -7.98
CA GLY A 157 -5.60 3.81 -7.87
C GLY A 157 -5.02 4.90 -6.98
N GLY A 158 -5.79 5.96 -6.76
CA GLY A 158 -5.62 6.78 -5.56
C GLY A 158 -6.00 5.98 -4.30
N ILE A 159 -5.63 6.49 -3.14
CA ILE A 159 -5.96 5.87 -1.86
C ILE A 159 -7.49 5.78 -1.73
N ALA A 160 -7.99 4.61 -1.32
CA ALA A 160 -9.41 4.26 -1.25
C ALA A 160 -10.18 4.18 -2.59
N GLU A 161 -9.50 4.27 -3.74
CA GLU A 161 -10.13 4.05 -5.06
C GLU A 161 -10.02 2.61 -5.57
N THR A 162 -9.29 1.74 -4.85
CA THR A 162 -8.92 0.40 -5.34
C THR A 162 -9.77 -0.73 -4.81
#